data_AF-M4C638-F1
#
_entry.id   AF-M4C638-F1
#
_cell.length_a   1.000
_cell.length_b   1.000
_cell.length_c   1.000
_cell.angle_alpha   90.00
_cell.angle_beta   90.00
_cell.angle_gamma   90.00
#
_symmetry.space_group_name_H-M   'P 1'
#
loop_
_entity.id
_entity.type
_entity.pdbx_description
1 polymer ?
#
loop_
_entity_poly.entity_id
_entity_poly.type
_entity_poly.pdbx_seq_one_letter_code
_entity_poly.pdbx_strand_id
1 'polypeptide(L)'
;MTALLLLASGFMLGGPANLISTAISADLGTHESIRGNAEALSTVTGIIDGTGSVGAALVQYLVGYLADCHYEPKGCDLKSAGCVQVCSWSPVFLLLEVGTLLSCVCLAQLLYHELMVISSRSR
;
A
#
# COMPACT_ATOMS: atom_id res chain seq x y z
N MET A 1 24.08 1.89 -5.69
CA MET A 1 23.22 0.71 -5.95
C MET A 1 21.91 0.82 -5.18
N THR A 2 21.94 0.85 -3.84
CA THR A 2 20.74 0.94 -2.98
C THR A 2 19.84 2.16 -3.26
N ALA A 3 20.41 3.34 -3.51
CA ALA A 3 19.62 4.54 -3.83
C ALA A 3 18.79 4.40 -5.12
N LEU A 4 19.34 3.75 -6.15
CA LEU A 4 18.61 3.50 -7.41
C LEU A 4 17.51 2.45 -7.21
N LEU A 5 17.77 1.41 -6.40
CA LEU A 5 16.77 0.40 -6.05
C LEU A 5 15.62 1.01 -5.25
N LEU A 6 15.92 1.88 -4.28
CA LEU A 6 14.90 2.60 -3.50
C LEU A 6 14.09 3.58 -4.35
N LEU A 7 14.72 4.27 -5.29
CA LEU A 7 14.04 5.16 -6.24
C LEU A 7 13.11 4.37 -7.17
N ALA A 8 13.60 3.26 -7.72
CA ALA A 8 12.82 2.38 -8.58
C ALA A 8 11.64 1.75 -7.83
N SER A 9 11.86 1.24 -6.61
CA SER A 9 10.79 0.69 -5.78
C SER A 9 9.78 1.75 -5.37
N GLY A 10 10.22 2.96 -5.01
CA GLY A 10 9.33 4.07 -4.65
C GLY A 10 8.44 4.50 -5.81
N PHE A 11 9.01 4.64 -7.01
CA PHE A 11 8.25 4.97 -8.22
C PHE A 11 7.25 3.86 -8.59
N MET A 12 7.67 2.59 -8.54
CA MET A 12 6.84 1.44 -8.91
C MET A 12 5.78 1.07 -7.86
N LEU A 13 5.94 1.42 -6.57
CA LEU A 13 4.89 1.21 -5.58
C LEU A 13 3.96 2.42 -5.44
N GLY A 14 4.53 3.63 -5.30
CA GLY A 14 3.75 4.85 -5.07
C GLY A 14 2.99 5.33 -6.31
N GLY A 15 3.57 5.14 -7.50
CA GLY A 15 2.92 5.52 -8.76
C GLY A 15 1.60 4.78 -9.00
N PRO A 16 1.61 3.42 -9.03
CA PRO A 16 0.39 2.64 -9.24
C PRO A 16 -0.69 2.87 -8.19
N ALA A 17 -0.34 3.01 -6.91
CA ALA A 17 -1.33 3.26 -5.86
C ALA A 17 -2.12 4.57 -6.10
N ASN A 18 -1.42 5.65 -6.46
CA ASN A 18 -2.03 6.93 -6.79
C ASN A 18 -2.82 6.88 -8.10
N LEU A 19 -2.33 6.15 -9.10
CA LEU A 19 -3.03 5.94 -10.37
C LEU A 19 -4.33 5.15 -10.20
N ILE A 20 -4.34 4.12 -9.34
CA ILE A 20 -5.55 3.31 -9.06
C ILE A 20 -6.64 4.18 -8.42
N SER A 21 -6.30 4.93 -7.36
CA SER A 21 -7.26 5.82 -6.70
C SER A 21 -7.84 6.88 -7.67
N THR A 22 -6.97 7.45 -8.51
CA THR A 22 -7.36 8.43 -9.53
C THR A 22 -8.25 7.81 -10.60
N ALA A 23 -7.89 6.63 -11.10
CA ALA A 23 -8.64 5.92 -12.13
C ALA A 23 -10.02 5.50 -11.63
N ILE A 24 -10.12 4.95 -10.41
CA ILE A 24 -11.40 4.58 -9.79
C ILE A 24 -12.26 5.82 -9.59
N SER A 25 -11.69 6.92 -9.08
CA SER A 25 -12.43 8.18 -8.89
C SER A 25 -12.94 8.75 -10.21
N ALA A 26 -12.13 8.69 -11.27
CA ALA A 26 -12.51 9.12 -12.61
C ALA A 26 -13.62 8.24 -13.21
N ASP A 27 -13.51 6.92 -13.06
CA ASP A 27 -14.51 5.96 -13.54
C ASP A 27 -15.87 6.17 -12.87
N LEU A 28 -15.89 6.32 -11.54
CA LEU A 28 -17.10 6.63 -10.78
C LEU A 28 -17.74 7.96 -11.17
N GLY A 29 -16.95 8.98 -11.51
CA GLY A 29 -17.46 10.26 -11.98
C GLY A 29 -18.23 10.18 -13.30
N THR A 30 -17.97 9.15 -14.10
CA THR A 30 -18.67 8.91 -15.39
C THR A 30 -19.85 7.95 -15.27
N HIS A 31 -19.96 7.21 -14.16
CA HIS A 31 -20.99 6.21 -13.93
C HIS A 31 -22.38 6.86 -13.76
N GLU A 32 -23.42 6.32 -14.42
CA GLU A 32 -24.75 6.94 -14.50
C GLU A 32 -25.39 7.25 -13.14
N SER A 33 -25.06 6.47 -12.11
CA SER A 33 -25.56 6.65 -10.74
C SER A 33 -24.98 7.86 -9.99
N ILE A 34 -23.82 8.39 -10.43
CA ILE A 34 -23.08 9.48 -9.76
C ILE A 34 -22.80 10.64 -10.73
N ARG A 35 -23.04 10.45 -12.03
CA ARG A 35 -22.77 11.42 -13.08
C ARG A 35 -23.49 12.75 -12.83
N GLY A 36 -22.71 13.83 -12.63
CA GLY A 36 -23.22 15.17 -12.38
C GLY A 36 -23.58 15.48 -10.92
N ASN A 37 -23.47 14.50 -10.00
CA ASN A 37 -23.67 14.70 -8.57
C ASN A 37 -22.31 14.76 -7.84
N ALA A 38 -21.76 15.96 -7.70
CA ALA A 38 -20.47 16.20 -7.07
C ALA A 38 -20.42 15.76 -5.59
N GLU A 39 -21.54 15.80 -4.88
CA GLU A 39 -21.63 15.40 -3.47
C GLU A 39 -21.49 13.88 -3.30
N ALA A 40 -22.19 13.12 -4.16
CA ALA A 40 -22.09 11.67 -4.17
C ALA A 40 -20.69 11.20 -4.60
N LEU A 41 -20.09 11.85 -5.62
CA LEU A 41 -18.72 11.54 -6.05
C LEU A 41 -17.71 11.80 -4.93
N SER A 42 -17.79 12.96 -4.28
CA SER A 42 -16.91 13.33 -3.16
C SER A 42 -16.99 12.33 -2.00
N THR A 43 -18.19 11.86 -1.68
CA THR A 43 -18.41 10.87 -0.61
C THR A 43 -17.74 9.54 -0.94
N VAL A 44 -17.90 9.03 -2.17
CA VAL A 44 -17.29 7.73 -2.52
C VAL A 44 -15.77 7.84 -2.63
N THR A 45 -15.24 8.93 -3.19
CA THR A 45 -13.80 9.22 -3.16
C THR A 45 -13.27 9.27 -1.73
N GLY A 46 -14.00 9.93 -0.82
CA GLY A 46 -13.65 9.99 0.60
C GLY A 46 -13.63 8.61 1.28
N ILE A 47 -14.55 7.71 0.92
CA ILE A 47 -14.55 6.33 1.42
C ILE A 47 -13.31 5.57 0.92
N ILE A 48 -13.00 5.68 -0.37
CA ILE A 48 -11.84 5.00 -0.98
C ILE A 48 -10.55 5.47 -0.29
N ASP A 49 -10.34 6.78 -0.20
CA ASP A 49 -9.15 7.36 0.42
C ASP A 49 -9.08 7.06 1.93
N GLY A 50 -10.24 7.10 2.61
CA GLY A 50 -10.36 6.73 4.02
C GLY A 50 -9.95 5.28 4.28
N THR A 51 -10.42 4.33 3.46
CA THR A 51 -10.04 2.92 3.59
C THR A 51 -8.55 2.68 3.30
N GLY A 52 -7.99 3.39 2.31
CA GLY A 52 -6.55 3.36 2.04
C GLY A 52 -5.72 3.85 3.23
N SER A 53 -6.14 4.95 3.85
CA SER A 53 -5.49 5.53 5.04
C SER A 53 -5.55 4.59 6.25
N VAL A 54 -6.69 3.94 6.50
CA VAL A 54 -6.83 2.94 7.57
C VAL A 54 -5.90 1.75 7.33
N GLY A 55 -5.81 1.25 6.10
CA GLY A 55 -4.88 0.19 5.72
C GLY A 55 -3.42 0.58 5.98
N ALA A 56 -3.02 1.79 5.59
CA ALA A 56 -1.68 2.31 5.84
C ALA A 56 -1.36 2.42 7.34
N ALA A 57 -2.32 2.89 8.15
CA ALA A 57 -2.15 2.97 9.60
C ALA A 57 -1.94 1.59 10.24
N LEU A 58 -2.71 0.58 9.82
CA LEU A 58 -2.56 -0.80 10.30
C LEU A 58 -1.20 -1.39 9.92
N VAL A 59 -0.76 -1.20 8.68
CA VAL A 59 0.57 -1.66 8.24
C VAL A 59 1.67 -0.98 9.06
N GLN A 60 1.58 0.32 9.28
CA GLN A 60 2.58 1.06 10.07
C GLN A 60 2.61 0.58 11.54
N TYR A 61 1.46 0.27 12.12
CA TYR A 61 1.36 -0.33 13.45
C TYR A 61 2.03 -1.71 13.50
N LEU A 62 1.73 -2.58 12.52
CA LEU A 62 2.31 -3.91 12.42
C LEU A 62 3.82 -3.89 12.20
N VAL A 63 4.34 -2.95 11.40
CA VAL A 63 5.78 -2.74 11.20
C VAL A 63 6.47 -2.48 12.54
N GLY A 64 5.91 -1.58 13.36
CA GLY A 64 6.45 -1.28 14.69
C GLY A 64 6.40 -2.47 15.65
N TYR A 65 5.31 -3.26 15.60
CA TYR A 65 5.14 -4.45 16.43
C TYR A 65 6.07 -5.61 16.02
N LEU A 66 6.30 -5.78 14.72
CA LEU A 66 7.10 -6.88 14.15
C LEU A 66 8.59 -6.57 14.04
N ALA A 67 8.98 -5.30 14.16
CA ALA A 67 10.36 -4.89 14.32
C ALA A 67 10.85 -5.38 15.70
N ASP A 68 11.34 -6.61 15.74
CA ASP A 68 11.84 -7.28 16.95
C ASP A 68 13.15 -6.63 17.40
N CYS A 69 13.00 -5.51 18.10
CA CYS A 69 14.10 -4.68 18.61
C CYS A 69 14.53 -5.18 19.99
N HIS A 70 15.80 -5.56 20.11
CA HIS A 70 16.45 -5.94 21.36
C HIS A 70 17.74 -5.16 21.58
N TYR A 71 18.19 -5.09 22.82
CA TYR A 71 19.47 -4.47 23.19
C TYR A 71 20.53 -5.55 23.34
N GLU A 72 21.69 -5.32 22.72
CA GLU A 72 22.86 -6.19 22.82
C GLU A 72 23.96 -5.44 23.62
N PRO A 73 24.51 -6.02 24.71
CA PRO A 73 24.19 -7.30 25.33
C PRO A 73 22.87 -7.28 26.15
N LYS A 74 22.19 -8.44 26.21
CA LYS A 74 20.89 -8.59 26.89
C LYS A 74 20.96 -8.17 28.37
N GLY A 75 20.08 -7.25 28.77
CA GLY A 75 20.02 -6.70 30.14
C GLY A 75 20.78 -5.37 30.32
N CYS A 76 21.22 -4.75 29.23
CA CYS A 76 21.85 -3.43 29.24
C CYS A 76 20.84 -2.28 29.39
N ASP A 77 21.15 -1.31 30.25
CA ASP A 77 20.39 -0.07 30.42
C ASP A 77 20.81 1.01 29.41
N LEU A 78 19.86 1.80 28.91
CA LEU A 78 20.07 2.84 27.89
C LEU A 78 21.12 3.92 28.27
N LYS A 79 21.46 4.02 29.56
CA LYS A 79 22.46 4.94 30.10
C LYS A 79 23.90 4.39 30.10
N SER A 80 24.09 3.10 29.89
CA SER A 80 25.42 2.49 29.87
C SER A 80 26.09 2.71 28.51
N ALA A 81 27.31 3.26 28.54
CA ALA A 81 28.15 3.40 27.36
C ALA A 81 28.44 2.01 26.78
N GLY A 82 27.93 1.72 25.58
CA GLY A 82 28.06 0.44 24.90
C GLY A 82 26.75 -0.29 24.60
N CYS A 83 25.60 0.24 25.05
CA CYS A 83 24.29 -0.28 24.65
C CYS A 83 23.96 0.11 23.21
N VAL A 84 23.69 -0.87 22.35
CA VAL A 84 23.14 -0.62 21.01
C VAL A 84 21.81 -1.33 20.84
N GLN A 85 20.83 -0.61 20.30
CA GLN A 85 19.54 -1.19 19.93
C GLN A 85 19.69 -1.83 18.54
N VAL A 86 19.43 -3.12 18.45
CA VAL A 86 19.42 -3.87 17.20
C VAL A 86 18.01 -4.37 16.93
N CYS A 87 17.53 -4.22 15.70
CA CYS A 87 16.18 -4.64 15.32
C CYS A 87 16.25 -5.66 14.20
N SER A 88 15.52 -6.77 14.36
CA SER A 88 15.33 -7.74 13.28
C SER A 88 14.22 -7.26 12.33
N TRP A 89 14.60 -6.91 11.11
CA TRP A 89 13.67 -6.43 10.08
C TRP A 89 13.08 -7.55 9.21
N SER A 90 13.56 -8.79 9.36
CA SER A 90 13.09 -9.92 8.54
C SER A 90 11.56 -10.15 8.61
N PRO A 91 10.90 -10.07 9.79
CA PRO A 91 9.44 -10.20 9.86
C PRO A 91 8.70 -9.07 9.15
N VAL A 92 9.26 -7.85 9.19
CA VAL A 92 8.71 -6.68 8.50
C VAL A 92 8.81 -6.83 6.98
N PHE A 93 9.95 -7.29 6.47
CA PHE A 93 10.10 -7.55 5.03
C PHE A 93 9.13 -8.63 4.55
N LEU A 94 8.95 -9.70 5.32
CA LEU A 94 7.99 -10.75 5.00
C LEU A 94 6.54 -10.22 4.95
N LEU A 95 6.14 -9.37 5.91
CA LEU A 95 4.84 -8.71 5.89
C LEU A 95 4.63 -7.90 4.60
N LEU A 96 5.62 -7.07 4.22
CA LEU A 96 5.53 -6.21 3.04
C LEU A 96 5.53 -7.02 1.73
N GLU A 97 6.32 -8.08 1.65
CA GLU A 97 6.40 -8.96 0.48
C GLU A 97 5.08 -9.73 0.28
N VAL A 98 4.53 -10.32 1.34
CA VAL A 98 3.22 -10.99 1.30
C VAL A 98 2.10 -10.01 0.93
N GLY A 99 2.11 -8.81 1.52
CA GLY A 99 1.15 -7.77 1.17
C GLY A 99 1.23 -7.35 -0.30
N THR A 100 2.44 -7.28 -0.85
CA THR A 100 2.66 -6.98 -2.29
C THR A 100 2.13 -8.10 -3.17
N LEU A 101 2.40 -9.37 -2.85
CA LEU A 101 1.90 -10.52 -3.60
C LEU A 101 0.36 -10.57 -3.60
N LEU A 102 -0.26 -10.35 -2.45
CA LEU A 102 -1.72 -10.30 -2.33
C LEU A 102 -2.30 -9.16 -3.19
N SER A 103 -1.68 -7.97 -3.16
CA SER A 103 -2.06 -6.85 -4.01
C SER A 103 -1.97 -7.20 -5.49
N CYS A 104 -0.89 -7.85 -5.92
CA CYS A 104 -0.74 -8.32 -7.29
C CYS A 104 -1.85 -9.30 -7.70
N VAL A 105 -2.25 -10.23 -6.84
CA VAL A 105 -3.33 -11.19 -7.13
C VAL A 105 -4.67 -10.47 -7.27
N CYS A 106 -5.01 -9.58 -6.34
CA CYS A 106 -6.26 -8.82 -6.37
C CYS A 106 -6.34 -7.89 -7.59
N LEU A 107 -5.25 -7.18 -7.91
CA LEU A 107 -5.20 -6.30 -9.07
C LEU A 107 -5.17 -7.06 -10.38
N ALA A 108 -4.53 -8.24 -10.44
CA ALA A 108 -4.56 -9.08 -11.63
C ALA A 108 -5.99 -9.50 -11.97
N GLN A 109 -6.80 -9.91 -10.98
CA GLN A 109 -8.21 -10.27 -11.21
C GLN A 109 -9.00 -9.10 -11.81
N LEU A 110 -8.84 -7.89 -11.26
CA LEU A 110 -9.48 -6.68 -11.79
C LEU A 110 -9.01 -6.38 -13.21
N LEU A 111 -7.70 -6.45 -13.46
CA LEU A 111 -7.10 -6.21 -14.76
C LEU A 111 -7.60 -7.22 -15.81
N TYR A 112 -7.69 -8.51 -15.45
CA TYR A 112 -8.24 -9.54 -16.33
C TYR A 112 -9.69 -9.26 -16.70
N HIS A 113 -10.49 -8.81 -15.74
CA HIS A 113 -11.88 -8.44 -15.99
C HIS A 113 -11.98 -7.28 -16.99
N GLU A 114 -11.24 -6.19 -16.76
CA GLU A 114 -11.23 -5.03 -17.66
C GLU A 114 -10.73 -5.37 -19.06
N LEU A 115 -9.66 -6.15 -19.18
CA LEU A 115 -9.14 -6.60 -20.47
C LEU A 115 -10.15 -7.46 -21.24
N MET A 116 -10.90 -8.31 -20.55
CA MET A 116 -11.95 -9.12 -21.17
C MET A 116 -13.11 -8.26 -21.67
N VAL A 117 -13.55 -7.27 -20.89
CA VAL A 117 -14.59 -6.32 -21.30
C VAL A 117 -14.15 -5.52 -22.52
N ILE A 118 -12.92 -4.98 -22.52
CA ILE A 118 -12.37 -4.23 -23.66
C ILE A 118 -12.25 -5.13 -24.90
N SER A 119 -11.76 -6.36 -24.74
CA SER A 119 -11.65 -7.34 -25.85
C SER A 119 -13.03 -7.68 -26.44
N SER A 120 -14.07 -7.78 -25.60
CA SER A 120 -15.44 -8.01 -26.05
C SER A 120 -16.04 -6.80 -26.78
N ARG A 121 -15.64 -5.57 -26.43
CA ARG A 121 -16.15 -4.33 -27.03
C ARG A 121 -15.43 -3.97 -28.33
N SER A 122 -14.21 -4.50 -28.52
CA SER A 122 -13.41 -4.38 -29.73
C SER A 122 -13.82 -5.37 -30.84
N ARG A 123 -14.72 -6.31 -30.55
CA ARG A 123 -15.29 -7.27 -31.50
C ARG A 123 -16.71 -6.87 -31.87
#